data_AF-A0A536SGM1-F1
#
_entry.id   AF-A0A536SGM1-F1
#
_cell.length_a   1.000
_cell.length_b   1.000
_cell.length_c   1.000
_cell.angle_alpha   90.00
_cell.angle_beta   90.00
_cell.angle_gamma   90.00
#
_symmetry.space_group_name_H-M   'P 1'
#
loop_
_entity.id
_entity.type
_entity.pdbx_description
1 polymer ?
#
loop_
_entity_poly.entity_id
_entity_poly.type
_entity_poly.pdbx_seq_one_letter_code
_entity_poly.pdbx_strand_id
1 'polypeptide(L)' 'MKLAFEPHIAGGVACYVVSLVVWIMGLSRVEVSIAYPMLSIGYVLNALAAWYLFGESLTAQKLIGIAFIVAGVFLVARS' A
#
# COMPACT_ATOMS: atom_id res chain seq x y z
N MET A 1 22.27 7.83 -18.21
CA MET A 1 21.20 8.72 -18.71
C MET A 1 20.11 8.00 -19.52
N LYS A 2 20.42 6.99 -20.36
CA LYS A 2 19.39 6.23 -21.11
C LYS A 2 18.31 5.58 -20.24
N LEU A 3 18.68 5.09 -19.06
CA LEU A 3 17.74 4.48 -18.10
C LEU A 3 16.67 5.48 -17.57
N ALA A 4 16.97 6.77 -17.54
CA ALA A 4 16.04 7.80 -17.06
C ALA A 4 14.97 8.17 -18.10
N PHE A 5 15.21 7.89 -19.39
CA PHE A 5 14.28 8.18 -20.49
C PHE A 5 13.54 6.92 -20.98
N GLU A 6 13.72 5.78 -20.31
CA GLU A 6 12.89 4.61 -20.56
C GLU A 6 11.44 4.90 -20.12
N PRO A 7 10.45 4.84 -21.03
CA PRO A 7 9.08 5.29 -20.74
C PRO A 7 8.43 4.52 -19.58
N HIS A 8 8.80 3.25 -19.39
CA HIS A 8 8.35 2.44 -18.25
C HIS A 8 8.90 2.96 -16.92
N ILE A 9 10.17 3.35 -16.88
CA ILE A 9 10.81 3.89 -15.68
C ILE A 9 10.29 5.30 -15.39
N ALA A 10 10.17 6.14 -16.42
CA ALA A 10 9.58 7.46 -16.29
C ALA A 10 8.14 7.40 -15.77
N GLY A 11 7.32 6.46 -16.26
CA GLY A 11 5.97 6.21 -15.76
C GLY A 11 5.96 5.77 -14.29
N GLY A 12 6.83 4.84 -13.91
CA GLY A 12 6.99 4.41 -12.52
C GLY A 12 7.42 5.55 -11.59
N VAL A 13 8.38 6.37 -12.02
CA VAL A 13 8.83 7.56 -11.29
C VAL A 13 7.71 8.57 -11.14
N ALA A 14 6.94 8.85 -12.20
CA ALA A 14 5.78 9.75 -12.13
C ALA A 14 4.73 9.24 -11.12
N CYS A 15 4.40 7.95 -11.15
CA CYS A 15 3.52 7.33 -10.15
C CYS A 15 4.06 7.46 -8.73
N TYR A 16 5.38 7.31 -8.53
CA TYR A 16 6.01 7.47 -7.23
C TYR A 16 5.94 8.91 -6.72
N VAL A 17 6.17 9.90 -7.59
CA VAL A 17 6.02 11.32 -7.25
C VAL A 17 4.57 11.62 -6.83
N VAL A 18 3.58 11.12 -7.57
CA VAL A 18 2.16 11.27 -7.20
C VAL A 18 1.87 10.61 -5.85
N SER A 19 2.37 9.39 -5.63
CA SER A 19 2.23 8.68 -4.36
C SER A 19 2.79 9.49 -3.18
N LEU A 20 3.96 10.10 -3.35
CA LEU A 20 4.59 10.93 -2.34
C LEU A 20 3.77 12.20 -2.04
N VAL A 21 3.21 12.86 -3.05
CA VAL A 21 2.32 14.02 -2.86
C VAL A 21 1.07 13.62 -2.09
N VAL A 22 0.41 12.53 -2.48
CA VAL A 22 -0.77 12.00 -1.78
C VAL A 22 -0.44 11.66 -0.32
N TRP A 23 0.72 11.06 -0.08
CA TRP A 23 1.18 10.71 1.25
C TRP A 23 1.37 11.94 2.15
N ILE A 24 2.07 12.97 1.66
CA ILE A 24 2.28 14.23 2.38
C ILE A 24 0.94 14.93 2.67
N MET A 25 0.02 14.94 1.70
CA MET A 25 -1.32 15.50 1.91
C MET A 25 -2.08 14.74 3.00
N GLY A 26 -2.00 13.40 3.02
CA GLY A 26 -2.61 12.58 4.07
C GLY A 26 -2.06 12.90 5.45
N LEU A 27 -0.73 12.96 5.60
CA LEU A 27 -0.07 13.32 6.85
C LEU A 27 -0.35 14.74 7.33
N SER A 28 -0.72 15.65 6.42
CA SER A 28 -1.11 17.02 6.77
C SER A 28 -2.53 17.12 7.33
N ARG A 29 -3.33 16.06 7.21
CA ARG A 29 -4.76 16.02 7.57
C ARG A 29 -5.10 15.00 8.65
N VAL A 30 -4.24 14.00 8.83
CA VAL A 30 -4.45 12.86 9.73
C VAL A 30 -3.21 12.70 10.61
N GLU A 31 -3.42 12.35 11.87
CA GLU A 31 -2.31 12.08 12.78
C GLU A 31 -1.47 10.90 12.29
N VAL A 32 -0.17 11.00 12.52
CA VAL A 32 0.81 9.98 12.12
C VAL A 32 0.47 8.62 12.73
N SER A 33 -0.02 8.61 13.98
CA SER A 33 -0.49 7.42 14.71
C SER A 33 -1.60 6.64 13.97
N ILE A 34 -2.44 7.32 13.19
CA ILE A 34 -3.54 6.73 12.42
C ILE A 34 -3.10 6.42 10.98
N ALA A 35 -2.27 7.28 10.38
CA ALA A 35 -1.81 7.13 9.00
C ALA A 35 -0.97 5.85 8.77
N TYR A 36 -0.09 5.50 9.70
CA TYR A 36 0.75 4.28 9.59
C TYR A 36 -0.06 2.97 9.58
N PRO A 37 -1.05 2.77 10.48
CA PRO A 37 -2.00 1.66 10.37
C PRO A 37 -2.72 1.61 9.03
N MET A 38 -3.19 2.75 8.51
CA MET A 38 -3.87 2.79 7.20
C MET A 38 -2.96 2.32 6.06
N LEU A 39 -1.65 2.58 6.15
CA LEU A 39 -0.67 2.07 5.19
C LEU A 39 -0.67 0.54 5.11
N SER A 40 -0.97 -0.14 6.22
CA SER A 40 -1.03 -1.61 6.27
C SER A 40 -2.18 -2.20 5.44
N ILE A 41 -3.24 -1.44 5.18
CA ILE A 41 -4.30 -1.82 4.22
C ILE A 41 -3.70 -1.97 2.81
N GLY A 42 -2.69 -1.16 2.48
CA GLY A 42 -1.96 -1.27 1.22
C GLY A 42 -1.35 -2.66 1.02
N TYR A 43 -0.86 -3.31 2.08
CA TYR A 43 -0.36 -4.68 1.99
C TYR A 43 -1.47 -5.69 1.67
N VAL A 44 -2.67 -5.49 2.21
CA VAL A 44 -3.84 -6.34 1.90
C VAL A 44 -4.24 -6.19 0.44
N LEU A 45 -4.37 -4.95 -0.04
CA LEU A 45 -4.66 -4.66 -1.44
C LEU A 45 -3.59 -5.21 -2.37
N ASN A 46 -2.30 -5.09 -2.01
CA ASN A 46 -1.20 -5.62 -2.78
C ASN A 46 -1.23 -7.16 -2.86
N ALA A 47 -1.53 -7.84 -1.75
CA ALA A 47 -1.66 -9.30 -1.74
C ALA A 47 -2.83 -9.78 -2.61
N LEU A 48 -3.97 -9.08 -2.58
CA LEU A 48 -5.12 -9.37 -3.44
C LEU A 48 -4.81 -9.10 -4.91
N ALA A 49 -4.14 -7.97 -5.21
CA ALA A 49 -3.70 -7.63 -6.56
C ALA A 49 -2.68 -8.66 -7.09
N ALA A 50 -1.76 -9.13 -6.24
CA ALA A 50 -0.77 -10.13 -6.62
C ALA A 50 -1.41 -11.49 -6.94
N TRP A 51 -2.41 -11.90 -6.16
CA TRP A 51 -3.21 -13.09 -6.47
C TRP A 51 -4.00 -12.94 -7.77
N TYR A 52 -4.64 -11.79 -7.99
CA TYR A 52 -5.48 -11.56 -9.17
C TYR A 52 -4.70 -11.34 -10.47
N LEU A 53 -3.64 -10.51 -10.44
CA LEU A 53 -2.86 -10.12 -11.63
C LEU A 53 -1.75 -11.11 -11.97
N PHE A 54 -1.08 -11.66 -10.94
CA PHE A 54 0.09 -12.53 -11.12
C PHE A 54 -0.18 -13.99 -10.76
N GLY A 55 -1.37 -14.32 -10.27
CA GLY A 55 -1.74 -15.69 -9.89
C GLY A 55 -1.00 -16.21 -8.66
N GLU A 56 -0.43 -15.34 -7.83
CA GLU A 56 0.32 -15.75 -6.64
C GLU A 56 -0.58 -16.52 -5.67
N SER A 57 -0.10 -17.68 -5.17
CA SER A 57 -0.85 -18.46 -4.20
C SER A 57 -1.07 -17.67 -2.89
N LEU A 58 -2.34 -17.40 -2.59
CA LEU A 58 -2.82 -16.95 -1.29
C LEU A 58 -2.87 -18.14 -0.35
N THR A 59 -1.75 -18.41 0.33
CA THR A 59 -1.72 -19.46 1.34
C THR A 59 -2.63 -19.12 2.52
N ALA A 60 -3.10 -20.15 3.24
CA ALA A 60 -3.92 -19.96 4.45
C ALA A 60 -3.22 -19.05 5.48
N GLN A 61 -1.89 -19.12 5.58
CA GLN A 61 -1.09 -18.27 6.46
C GLN A 61 -1.13 -16.79 6.04
N LYS A 62 -1.05 -16.47 4.73
CA LYS A 62 -1.20 -15.10 4.21
C LYS A 62 -2.60 -14.55 4.51
N LEU A 63 -3.64 -15.37 4.33
CA LEU A 63 -5.04 -15.02 4.64
C LEU A 63 -5.25 -14.70 6.13
N ILE A 64 -4.71 -15.55 7.01
CA ILE A 64 -4.75 -15.31 8.47
C ILE A 64 -4.03 -14.01 8.80
N GLY A 65 -2.82 -13.79 8.26
CA GLY A 65 -2.07 -12.55 8.46
C GLY A 65 -2.83 -11.30 8.00
N ILE A 66 -3.47 -11.36 6.82
CA ILE A 66 -4.34 -10.29 6.32
C ILE A 66 -5.49 -10.02 7.29
N ALA A 67 -6.15 -11.05 7.82
CA ALA A 67 -7.23 -10.87 8.79
C ALA A 67 -6.76 -10.16 10.06
N PHE A 68 -5.56 -10.50 10.56
CA PHE A 68 -4.95 -9.79 11.69
C PHE A 68 -4.62 -8.34 11.39
N ILE A 69 -4.08 -8.04 10.20
CA ILE A 69 -3.80 -6.66 9.77
C ILE A 69 -5.11 -5.86 9.74
N VAL A 70 -6.16 -6.38 9.11
CA VAL A 70 -7.46 -5.71 9.02
C VAL A 70 -8.05 -5.46 10.41
N ALA A 71 -8.01 -6.45 11.30
CA ALA A 71 -8.49 -6.31 12.68
C ALA A 71 -7.70 -5.24 13.46
N GLY A 72 -6.37 -5.22 13.32
CA GLY A 72 -5.51 -4.23 13.96
C GLY A 72 -5.80 -2.80 13.48
N VAL A 73 -5.96 -2.62 12.16
CA VAL A 73 -6.30 -1.31 11.59
C VAL A 73 -7.68 -0.85 12.05
N PHE A 74 -8.67 -1.75 12.10
CA PHE A 74 -10.01 -1.43 12.59
C PHE A 74 -10.00 -0.96 14.05
N LEU A 75 -9.20 -1.60 14.91
CA LEU A 75 -9.08 -1.20 16.30
C LEU A 75 -8.46 0.20 16.44
N VAL A 76 -7.39 0.48 15.70
CA VAL A 76 -6.71 1.79 15.76
C VAL A 76 -7.57 2.91 15.15
N ALA A 77 -8.29 2.63 14.06
CA ALA A 77 -9.19 3.60 13.44
C ALA A 77 -10.38 4.00 14.33
N ARG A 78 -10.67 3.21 15.38
CA ARG A 78 -11.73 3.46 16.36
C ARG A 78 -11.23 4.06 17.68
N SER A 79 -9.91 4.15 17.88
CA SER A 79 -9.29 4.78 19.05
C SER A 79 -9.25 6.29 18.91
#